data_AF-A0A1K2F3Z1-F1
#
_entry.id   AF-A0A1K2F3Z1-F1
#
_cell.length_a   1.000
_cell.length_b   1.000
_cell.length_c   1.000
_cell.angle_alpha   90.00
_cell.angle_beta   90.00
_cell.angle_gamma   90.00
#
_symmetry.space_group_name_H-M   'P 1'
#
loop_
_entity.id
_entity.type
_entity.pdbx_description
1 polymer ?
#
loop_
_entity_poly.entity_id
_entity_poly.type
_entity_poly.pdbx_seq_one_letter_code
_entity_poly.pdbx_strand_id
1 'polypeptide(L)'
;MGVATGPAGLVVIDVDAHACELPDRDRLLPGVGISAGVDLTGLANGFHTLGVLAALRGAASPANDESTLRVRTPSGGLHVWYRNEGGHHWQCSSGSGGGRALAWQVDVRAHGGYIVAPGTVTPAGVYRPVGSVRMPAPLPAWLARELERTGHLPSASVPRARPVPPRARQAVIAAGGGRGGGNRVLTGVLAEVAACVAVPEGAAFSEKLNRAAYTAGGLVAAGHVTEAEATRALRDAAEQARPGQQRRCLAIIRGGLSAGLARPLSLGGRA
;
A
#
# COMPACT_ATOMS: atom_id res chain seq x y z
N MET A 1 -16.52 6.63 12.68
CA MET A 1 -15.80 7.85 12.25
C MET A 1 -14.39 7.46 11.84
N GLY A 2 -13.83 8.10 10.80
CA GLY A 2 -12.45 7.87 10.34
C GLY A 2 -11.61 9.14 10.46
N VAL A 3 -10.30 8.98 10.63
CA VAL A 3 -9.30 10.06 10.67
C VAL A 3 -8.41 9.92 9.45
N ALA A 4 -8.34 10.97 8.62
CA ALA A 4 -7.38 11.06 7.53
C ALA A 4 -5.99 11.35 8.14
N THR A 5 -5.12 10.36 8.15
CA THR A 5 -3.86 10.38 8.93
C THR A 5 -2.87 11.43 8.43
N GLY A 6 -2.73 11.58 7.11
CA GLY A 6 -1.86 12.58 6.50
C GLY A 6 -2.21 14.03 6.90
N PRO A 7 -3.42 14.53 6.58
CA PRO A 7 -3.83 15.88 6.97
C PRO A 7 -3.83 16.15 8.48
N ALA A 8 -4.02 15.10 9.29
CA ALA A 8 -3.96 15.21 10.75
C ALA A 8 -2.52 15.23 11.31
N GLY A 9 -1.49 15.10 10.47
CA GLY A 9 -0.09 15.05 10.92
C GLY A 9 0.22 13.77 11.71
N LEU A 10 -0.44 12.67 11.39
CA LEU A 10 -0.36 11.41 12.13
C LEU A 10 0.32 10.31 11.32
N VAL A 11 1.07 9.47 12.04
CA VAL A 11 1.56 8.17 11.57
C VAL A 11 1.04 7.13 12.56
N VAL A 12 0.30 6.15 12.07
CA VAL A 12 -0.27 5.09 12.90
C VAL A 12 0.30 3.75 12.47
N ILE A 13 0.84 3.00 13.42
CA ILE A 13 1.26 1.61 13.20
C ILE A 13 0.05 0.72 13.48
N ASP A 14 -0.40 0.03 12.45
CA ASP A 14 -1.59 -0.83 12.43
C ASP A 14 -1.13 -2.28 12.54
N VAL A 15 -1.27 -2.85 13.73
CA VAL A 15 -0.76 -4.18 14.09
C VAL A 15 -1.91 -5.17 14.08
N ASP A 16 -1.86 -6.13 13.17
CA ASP A 16 -2.86 -7.18 13.05
C ASP A 16 -2.58 -8.39 13.95
N ALA A 17 -3.65 -9.06 14.36
CA ALA A 17 -3.62 -10.24 15.23
C ALA A 17 -4.04 -11.53 14.51
N HIS A 18 -4.13 -11.51 13.18
CA HIS A 18 -4.71 -12.61 12.41
C HIS A 18 -3.80 -13.84 12.47
N ALA A 19 -4.27 -14.95 13.05
CA ALA A 19 -3.56 -16.21 12.95
C ALA A 19 -3.68 -16.73 11.51
N CYS A 20 -2.60 -16.64 10.74
CA CYS A 20 -2.51 -17.21 9.41
C CYS A 20 -1.14 -17.86 9.18
N GLU A 21 -1.02 -18.59 8.07
CA GLU A 21 0.23 -19.25 7.71
C GLU A 21 1.37 -18.25 7.65
N LEU A 22 2.47 -18.60 8.32
CA LEU A 22 3.69 -17.81 8.32
C LEU A 22 4.23 -17.70 6.89
N PRO A 23 4.51 -16.47 6.40
CA PRO A 23 5.16 -16.32 5.12
C PRO A 23 6.64 -16.74 5.24
N ASP A 24 7.29 -16.85 4.08
CA ASP A 24 8.74 -17.02 4.02
C ASP A 24 9.48 -15.97 4.86
N ARG A 25 10.61 -16.36 5.45
CA ARG A 25 11.36 -15.56 6.42
C ARG A 25 11.75 -14.17 5.91
N ASP A 26 12.07 -14.07 4.62
CA ASP A 26 12.43 -12.84 3.92
C ASP A 26 11.26 -11.85 3.79
N ARG A 27 10.02 -12.34 3.95
CA ARG A 27 8.79 -11.52 3.92
C ARG A 27 8.32 -11.08 5.30
N LEU A 28 8.89 -11.62 6.39
CA LEU A 28 8.52 -11.24 7.75
C LEU A 28 8.93 -9.79 8.07
N LEU A 29 10.16 -9.42 7.69
CA LEU A 29 10.71 -8.08 7.87
C LEU A 29 11.31 -7.63 6.54
N PRO A 30 10.53 -6.99 5.65
CA PRO A 30 11.00 -6.62 4.32
C PRO A 30 12.29 -5.82 4.43
N GLY A 31 13.40 -6.25 3.81
CA GLY A 31 14.70 -5.56 3.86
C GLY A 31 15.52 -5.75 5.15
N VAL A 32 15.13 -6.68 6.03
CA VAL A 32 15.93 -7.12 7.18
C VAL A 32 16.11 -8.64 7.10
N GLY A 33 17.35 -9.09 6.92
CA GLY A 33 17.65 -10.52 6.92
C GLY A 33 17.49 -11.11 8.32
N ILE A 34 16.60 -12.09 8.47
CA ILE A 34 16.55 -12.94 9.67
C ILE A 34 17.42 -14.16 9.38
N SER A 35 18.50 -14.34 10.14
CA SER A 35 19.41 -15.49 9.97
C SER A 35 18.66 -16.81 10.17
N ALA A 36 19.07 -17.85 9.43
CA ALA A 36 18.44 -19.16 9.50
C ALA A 36 18.46 -19.78 10.92
N GLY A 37 19.44 -19.38 11.74
CA GLY A 37 19.59 -19.82 13.13
C GLY A 37 18.72 -19.10 14.15
N VAL A 38 17.92 -18.09 13.77
CA VAL A 38 16.97 -17.44 14.68
C VAL A 38 15.74 -18.32 14.81
N ASP A 39 15.49 -18.90 15.99
CA ASP A 39 14.27 -19.65 16.23
C ASP A 39 13.03 -18.73 16.09
N LEU A 40 12.13 -19.09 15.18
CA LEU A 40 10.87 -18.38 14.92
C LEU A 40 9.67 -19.13 15.50
N THR A 41 9.92 -20.20 16.26
CA THR A 41 8.87 -20.95 16.97
C THR A 41 8.05 -20.00 17.84
N GLY A 42 6.72 -20.03 17.66
CA GLY A 42 5.80 -19.15 18.37
C GLY A 42 5.52 -17.80 17.69
N LEU A 43 6.18 -17.45 16.58
CA LEU A 43 5.77 -16.30 15.77
C LEU A 43 4.41 -16.59 15.12
N ALA A 44 3.42 -15.71 15.29
CA ALA A 44 2.04 -16.02 14.90
C ALA A 44 1.27 -14.86 14.25
N ASN A 45 1.64 -13.61 14.52
CA ASN A 45 0.94 -12.43 14.04
C ASN A 45 1.83 -11.17 14.07
N GLY A 46 1.23 -10.02 13.76
CA GLY A 46 1.88 -8.72 13.71
C GLY A 46 2.54 -8.27 15.01
N PHE A 47 2.03 -8.69 16.18
CA PHE A 47 2.66 -8.34 17.46
C PHE A 47 4.04 -8.98 17.60
N HIS A 48 4.17 -10.23 17.14
CA HIS A 48 5.42 -10.97 17.23
C HIS A 48 6.45 -10.42 16.23
N THR A 49 6.06 -10.14 14.98
CA THR A 49 6.98 -9.53 14.00
C THR A 49 7.41 -8.13 14.39
N LEU A 50 6.50 -7.30 14.91
CA LEU A 50 6.84 -5.99 15.44
C LEU A 50 7.79 -6.09 16.64
N GLY A 51 7.57 -7.08 17.52
CA GLY A 51 8.45 -7.37 18.65
C GLY A 51 9.86 -7.76 18.20
N VAL A 52 9.98 -8.66 17.22
CA VAL A 52 11.28 -9.05 16.62
C VAL A 52 11.97 -7.83 16.00
N LEU A 53 11.25 -7.01 15.24
CA LEU A 53 11.82 -5.80 14.63
C LEU A 53 12.37 -4.85 15.70
N ALA A 54 11.60 -4.59 16.76
CA ALA A 54 12.02 -3.72 17.85
C ALA A 54 13.25 -4.29 18.58
N ALA A 55 13.27 -5.60 18.87
CA ALA A 55 14.40 -6.27 19.50
C ALA A 55 15.68 -6.18 18.65
N LEU A 56 15.58 -6.37 17.32
CA LEU A 56 16.68 -6.19 16.37
C LEU A 56 17.20 -4.74 16.28
N ARG A 57 16.51 -3.80 16.90
CA ARG A 57 16.90 -2.38 17.00
C ARG A 57 17.21 -1.94 18.43
N GLY A 58 17.22 -2.87 19.39
CA GLY A 58 17.44 -2.54 20.81
C GLY A 58 16.35 -1.64 21.39
N ALA A 59 15.13 -1.71 20.86
CA ALA A 59 14.00 -0.86 21.25
C ALA A 59 12.87 -1.71 21.86
N ALA A 60 12.02 -1.05 22.65
CA ALA A 60 10.75 -1.65 23.08
C ALA A 60 9.76 -1.71 21.90
N SER A 61 8.94 -2.76 21.86
CA SER A 61 7.88 -2.87 20.85
C SER A 61 6.89 -1.70 20.96
N PRO A 62 6.52 -1.02 19.85
CA PRO A 62 5.50 0.02 19.86
C PRO A 62 4.15 -0.45 20.43
N ALA A 63 3.85 -1.75 20.35
CA ALA A 63 2.65 -2.30 20.97
C ALA A 63 2.61 -2.11 22.50
N ASN A 64 3.78 -1.98 23.13
CA ASN A 64 3.98 -1.77 24.56
C ASN A 64 4.32 -0.31 24.91
N ASP A 65 4.30 0.60 23.93
CA ASP A 65 4.59 2.01 24.16
C ASP A 65 3.42 2.67 24.89
N GLU A 66 3.54 2.78 26.22
CA GLU A 66 2.52 3.38 27.08
C GLU A 66 2.59 4.91 27.10
N SER A 67 3.61 5.51 26.48
CA SER A 67 3.77 6.96 26.40
C SER A 67 2.92 7.60 25.30
N THR A 68 2.31 6.78 24.44
CA THR A 68 1.52 7.21 23.30
C THR A 68 0.09 6.65 23.29
N LEU A 69 -0.77 7.24 22.46
CA LEU A 69 -2.13 6.75 22.25
C LEU A 69 -2.10 5.37 21.56
N ARG A 70 -2.70 4.38 22.23
CA ARG A 70 -2.92 3.03 21.72
C ARG A 70 -4.41 2.70 21.69
N VAL A 71 -4.86 1.98 20.66
CA VAL A 71 -6.28 1.65 20.47
C VAL A 71 -6.42 0.19 20.02
N ARG A 72 -7.11 -0.63 20.80
CA ARG A 72 -7.46 -2.01 20.39
C ARG A 72 -8.49 -1.97 19.28
N THR A 73 -8.27 -2.79 18.27
CA THR A 73 -9.23 -2.97 17.17
C THR A 73 -10.21 -4.09 17.52
N PRO A 74 -11.40 -4.12 16.91
CA PRO A 74 -12.34 -5.22 17.11
C PRO A 74 -11.83 -6.59 16.65
N SER A 75 -10.89 -6.63 15.69
CA SER A 75 -10.25 -7.86 15.21
C SER A 75 -9.18 -8.42 16.16
N GLY A 76 -8.94 -7.77 17.30
CA GLY A 76 -7.89 -8.16 18.25
C GLY A 76 -6.53 -7.50 18.00
N GLY A 77 -6.41 -6.72 16.92
CA GLY A 77 -5.24 -5.92 16.59
C GLY A 77 -5.06 -4.68 17.48
N LEU A 78 -4.09 -3.84 17.11
CA LEU A 78 -3.75 -2.62 17.84
C LEU A 78 -3.30 -1.52 16.87
N HIS A 79 -3.88 -0.33 17.01
CA HIS A 79 -3.33 0.89 16.43
C HIS A 79 -2.44 1.60 17.44
N VAL A 80 -1.21 1.93 17.07
CA VAL A 80 -0.28 2.74 17.86
C VAL A 80 -0.07 4.07 17.14
N TRP A 81 -0.47 5.17 17.76
CA TRP A 81 -0.58 6.47 17.11
C TRP A 81 0.61 7.35 17.45
N TYR A 82 1.20 8.01 16.45
CA TYR A 82 2.29 8.96 16.64
C TYR A 82 2.05 10.26 15.86
N ARG A 83 2.64 11.36 16.36
CA ARG A 83 2.71 12.64 15.66
C ARG A 83 3.90 12.67 14.71
N ASN A 84 3.67 13.21 13.53
CA ASN A 84 4.69 13.49 12.54
C ASN A 84 5.23 14.91 12.71
N GLU A 85 6.13 15.10 13.68
CA GLU A 85 6.69 16.42 13.99
C GLU A 85 7.79 16.87 13.01
N GLY A 86 8.43 15.92 12.31
CA GLY A 86 9.50 16.21 11.35
C GLY A 86 9.03 16.77 10.01
N GLY A 87 7.72 16.93 9.79
CA GLY A 87 7.16 17.42 8.51
C GLY A 87 7.36 16.47 7.33
N HIS A 88 7.78 15.23 7.57
CA HIS A 88 8.03 14.24 6.54
C HIS A 88 6.73 13.80 5.86
N HIS A 89 6.76 13.57 4.55
CA HIS A 89 5.57 13.05 3.83
C HIS A 89 5.55 11.52 3.85
N TRP A 90 5.32 10.94 5.03
CA TRP A 90 5.21 9.49 5.19
C TRP A 90 4.02 8.96 4.40
N GLN A 91 4.25 7.97 3.54
CA GLN A 91 3.20 7.30 2.78
C GLN A 91 2.59 6.17 3.60
N CYS A 92 1.31 5.87 3.37
CA CYS A 92 0.72 4.63 3.87
C CYS A 92 1.39 3.39 3.27
N SER A 93 1.30 2.28 3.99
CA SER A 93 1.41 0.96 3.39
C SER A 93 0.36 0.81 2.29
N SER A 94 0.82 0.42 1.11
CA SER A 94 -0.06 -0.05 0.04
C SER A 94 -0.54 -1.44 0.44
N GLY A 95 -1.79 -1.80 0.13
CA GLY A 95 -2.47 -2.99 0.65
C GLY A 95 -1.72 -4.31 0.38
N SER A 96 -2.29 -5.40 0.90
CA SER A 96 -1.65 -6.69 1.23
C SER A 96 -0.94 -7.44 0.08
N GLY A 97 -0.80 -6.85 -1.11
CA GLY A 97 -0.01 -7.35 -2.23
C GLY A 97 1.27 -6.56 -2.47
N GLY A 98 2.35 -6.91 -1.78
CA GLY A 98 3.73 -6.55 -2.16
C GLY A 98 4.13 -5.07 -2.03
N GLY A 99 3.30 -4.24 -1.39
CA GLY A 99 3.61 -2.84 -1.08
C GLY A 99 4.45 -2.66 0.19
N ARG A 100 4.83 -1.39 0.45
CA ARG A 100 5.62 -0.92 1.61
C ARG A 100 4.97 -1.33 2.94
N ALA A 101 5.25 -2.51 3.45
CA ALA A 101 4.87 -2.92 4.80
C ALA A 101 6.03 -2.68 5.77
N LEU A 102 5.72 -2.38 7.04
CA LEU A 102 6.76 -2.24 8.07
C LEU A 102 7.28 -3.63 8.49
N ALA A 103 6.35 -4.57 8.65
CA ALA A 103 6.59 -5.99 8.89
C ALA A 103 5.37 -6.79 8.44
N TRP A 104 5.48 -8.12 8.36
CA TRP A 104 4.30 -8.97 8.12
C TRP A 104 3.25 -8.71 9.21
N GLN A 105 2.01 -8.44 8.77
CA GLN A 105 0.88 -8.02 9.62
C GLN A 105 1.09 -6.71 10.40
N VAL A 106 1.97 -5.84 9.89
CA VAL A 106 2.21 -4.51 10.46
C VAL A 106 2.21 -3.48 9.34
N ASP A 107 1.09 -2.79 9.21
CA ASP A 107 0.85 -1.72 8.25
C ASP A 107 1.15 -0.35 8.86
N VAL A 108 1.35 0.64 7.99
CA VAL A 108 1.53 2.05 8.34
C VAL A 108 0.39 2.85 7.72
N ARG A 109 -0.33 3.61 8.54
CA ARG A 109 -1.35 4.57 8.10
C ARG A 109 -0.82 5.98 8.30
N ALA A 110 -0.57 6.67 7.19
CA ALA A 110 -0.01 8.01 7.11
C ALA A 110 -0.66 8.79 5.94
N HIS A 111 0.12 9.49 5.12
CA HIS A 111 -0.44 10.20 3.98
C HIS A 111 -1.01 9.25 2.92
N GLY A 112 -2.20 9.61 2.40
CA GLY A 112 -2.93 8.81 1.40
C GLY A 112 -3.81 7.71 2.01
N GLY A 113 -3.95 7.65 3.34
CA GLY A 113 -4.88 6.74 3.99
C GLY A 113 -5.61 7.36 5.16
N TYR A 114 -6.39 6.51 5.81
CA TYR A 114 -7.20 6.84 6.97
C TYR A 114 -7.18 5.67 7.94
N ILE A 115 -7.62 5.94 9.16
CA ILE A 115 -7.77 4.93 10.20
C ILE A 115 -9.04 5.20 11.00
N VAL A 116 -9.61 4.17 11.63
CA VAL A 116 -10.82 4.34 12.44
C VAL A 116 -10.49 5.09 13.73
N ALA A 117 -11.30 6.11 14.05
CA ALA A 117 -11.06 6.97 15.22
C ALA A 117 -11.25 6.22 16.54
N PRO A 118 -10.47 6.52 17.59
CA PRO A 118 -10.66 5.95 18.92
C PRO A 118 -12.08 6.18 19.44
N GLY A 119 -12.65 5.18 20.12
CA GLY A 119 -14.01 5.21 20.63
C GLY A 119 -15.10 4.94 19.59
N THR A 120 -14.76 4.80 18.29
CA THR A 120 -15.75 4.46 17.27
C THR A 120 -16.32 3.07 17.51
N VAL A 121 -17.65 2.97 17.46
CA VAL A 121 -18.39 1.70 17.45
C VAL A 121 -18.71 1.32 16.00
N THR A 122 -18.46 0.07 15.66
CA THR A 122 -18.79 -0.54 14.36
C THR A 122 -19.57 -1.84 14.61
N PRO A 123 -20.22 -2.42 13.58
CA PRO A 123 -20.84 -3.74 13.73
C PRO A 123 -19.86 -4.84 14.18
N ALA A 124 -18.57 -4.72 13.83
CA ALA A 124 -17.53 -5.65 14.26
C ALA A 124 -17.11 -5.46 15.73
N GLY A 125 -17.44 -4.32 16.34
CA GLY A 125 -17.11 -3.99 17.72
C GLY A 125 -16.55 -2.57 17.88
N VAL A 126 -15.94 -2.33 19.04
CA VAL A 126 -15.48 -1.01 19.48
C VAL A 126 -13.98 -0.86 19.32
N TYR A 127 -13.54 0.28 18.79
CA TYR A 127 -12.14 0.68 18.80
C TYR A 127 -11.79 1.28 20.17
N ARG A 128 -11.21 0.50 21.06
CA ARG A 128 -11.06 0.85 22.49
C ARG A 128 -9.69 1.46 22.79
N PRO A 129 -9.59 2.72 23.24
CA PRO A 129 -8.34 3.25 23.77
C PRO A 129 -7.79 2.37 24.90
N VAL A 130 -6.49 2.18 24.93
CA VAL A 130 -5.77 1.39 25.95
C VAL A 130 -4.98 2.33 26.86
N GLY A 131 -4.94 2.04 28.16
CA GLY A 131 -4.22 2.84 29.14
C GLY A 131 -4.86 4.21 29.38
N SER A 132 -4.10 5.13 29.98
CA SER A 132 -4.54 6.49 30.32
C SER A 132 -4.20 7.54 29.26
N VAL A 133 -3.21 7.28 28.39
CA VAL A 133 -2.77 8.24 27.37
C VAL A 133 -3.82 8.40 26.27
N ARG A 134 -4.14 9.66 25.93
CA ARG A 134 -5.15 10.02 24.92
C ARG A 134 -4.60 10.85 23.77
N MET A 135 -3.33 11.25 23.85
CA MET A 135 -2.66 12.05 22.84
C MET A 135 -1.54 11.24 22.18
N PRO A 136 -1.40 11.27 20.85
CA PRO A 136 -0.23 10.71 20.18
C PRO A 136 1.05 11.43 20.63
N ALA A 137 2.08 10.65 20.96
CA ALA A 137 3.44 11.12 21.23
C ALA A 137 4.21 11.35 19.91
N PRO A 138 5.37 12.04 19.93
CA PRO A 138 6.24 12.15 18.77
C PRO A 138 6.65 10.78 18.21
N LEU A 139 6.77 10.66 16.88
CA LEU A 139 7.25 9.44 16.23
C LEU A 139 8.69 9.10 16.70
N PRO A 140 8.93 7.90 17.27
CA PRO A 140 10.27 7.51 17.69
C PRO A 140 11.26 7.47 16.53
N ALA A 141 12.46 7.99 16.73
CA ALA A 141 13.48 8.10 15.69
C ALA A 141 13.87 6.74 15.07
N TRP A 142 13.86 5.66 15.85
CA TRP A 142 14.15 4.33 15.33
C TRP A 142 13.06 3.83 14.38
N LEU A 143 11.80 4.13 14.69
CA LEU A 143 10.66 3.76 13.86
C LEU A 143 10.65 4.59 12.59
N ALA A 144 10.97 5.88 12.66
CA ALA A 144 11.16 6.73 11.48
C ALA A 144 12.21 6.16 10.51
N ARG A 145 13.36 5.69 11.02
CA ARG A 145 14.38 5.00 10.19
C ARG A 145 13.85 3.73 9.54
N GLU A 146 13.03 2.96 10.24
CA GLU A 146 12.40 1.76 9.67
C GLU A 146 11.37 2.09 8.58
N LEU A 147 10.61 3.18 8.75
CA LEU A 147 9.72 3.70 7.72
C LEU A 147 10.49 4.15 6.47
N GLU A 148 11.62 4.82 6.62
CA GLU A 148 12.51 5.17 5.50
C GLU A 148 13.04 3.93 4.79
N ARG A 149 13.54 2.96 5.57
CA ARG A 149 14.10 1.70 5.06
C ARG A 149 13.09 0.89 4.24
N THR A 150 11.83 0.93 4.66
CA THR A 150 10.71 0.26 3.97
C THR A 150 10.07 1.13 2.89
N GLY A 151 10.67 2.29 2.59
CA GLY A 151 10.30 3.16 1.48
C GLY A 151 9.08 4.05 1.74
N HIS A 152 8.60 4.14 2.98
CA HIS A 152 7.47 5.01 3.34
C HIS A 152 7.84 6.49 3.26
N LEU A 153 9.13 6.85 3.30
CA LEU A 153 9.58 8.16 2.87
C LEU A 153 10.02 8.09 1.40
N PRO A 154 9.38 8.82 0.49
CA PRO A 154 9.86 8.91 -0.88
C PRO A 154 11.24 9.56 -0.86
N SER A 155 12.26 8.87 -1.37
CA SER A 155 13.54 9.51 -1.63
C SER A 155 13.30 10.64 -2.63
N ALA A 156 13.76 11.86 -2.31
CA ALA A 156 13.78 12.96 -3.26
C ALA A 156 14.53 12.42 -4.50
N SER A 157 13.87 12.45 -5.65
CA SER A 157 14.42 11.84 -6.87
C SER A 157 15.87 12.27 -7.10
N VAL A 158 16.82 11.36 -6.89
CA VAL A 158 18.15 11.52 -7.51
C VAL A 158 17.90 11.38 -9.01
N PRO A 159 18.21 12.37 -9.85
CA PRO A 159 18.14 12.19 -11.30
C PRO A 159 19.14 11.09 -11.66
N ARG A 160 18.66 9.89 -11.98
CA ARG A 160 19.55 8.80 -12.42
C ARG A 160 20.29 9.25 -13.68
N ALA A 161 21.61 9.08 -13.64
CA ALA A 161 22.53 9.39 -14.73
C ALA A 161 22.07 8.80 -16.07
N ARG A 162 22.29 9.58 -17.13
CA ARG A 162 21.96 9.29 -18.54
C ARG A 162 22.99 8.32 -19.15
N PRO A 163 22.53 7.24 -19.82
CA PRO A 163 23.29 6.69 -20.95
C PRO A 163 22.31 6.33 -22.11
N VAL A 164 22.55 6.37 -23.43
CA VAL A 164 23.67 6.18 -24.37
C VAL A 164 23.27 6.86 -25.72
N PRO A 165 24.19 7.15 -26.68
CA PRO A 165 23.98 8.04 -27.83
C PRO A 165 22.91 7.67 -28.88
N PRO A 166 22.48 8.64 -29.72
CA PRO A 166 21.27 8.60 -30.57
C PRO A 166 21.20 7.52 -31.67
N ARG A 167 22.33 6.88 -32.03
CA ARG A 167 22.40 5.99 -33.21
C ARG A 167 21.64 4.68 -33.02
N ALA A 168 21.57 4.14 -31.81
CA ALA A 168 20.80 2.92 -31.53
C ALA A 168 19.28 3.14 -31.57
N ARG A 169 18.80 4.37 -31.30
CA ARG A 169 17.36 4.70 -31.31
C ARG A 169 16.77 4.75 -32.71
N GLN A 170 17.53 5.18 -33.71
CA GLN A 170 17.05 5.26 -35.09
C GLN A 170 16.81 3.86 -35.71
N ALA A 171 17.58 2.85 -35.30
CA ALA A 171 17.42 1.47 -35.79
C ALA A 171 16.13 0.79 -35.26
N VAL A 172 15.69 1.11 -34.03
CA VAL A 172 14.52 0.47 -33.40
C VAL A 172 13.20 1.10 -33.84
N ILE A 173 13.19 2.41 -34.10
CA ILE A 173 11.99 3.12 -34.58
C ILE A 173 11.64 2.69 -36.02
N ALA A 174 12.64 2.40 -36.85
CA ALA A 174 12.44 1.85 -38.19
C ALA A 174 11.78 0.44 -38.19
N ALA A 175 11.73 -0.24 -37.04
CA ALA A 175 11.19 -1.60 -36.90
C ALA A 175 9.77 -1.69 -36.29
N GLY A 176 9.06 -0.56 -36.08
CA GLY A 176 7.60 -0.58 -35.84
C GLY A 176 7.07 -0.83 -34.41
N GLY A 177 7.90 -0.73 -33.36
CA GLY A 177 7.54 -1.12 -31.98
C GLY A 177 6.59 -0.24 -31.16
N GLY A 178 6.04 0.87 -31.69
CA GLY A 178 5.40 1.92 -30.86
C GLY A 178 3.91 1.72 -30.49
N ARG A 179 3.10 0.98 -31.26
CA ARG A 179 1.63 0.97 -31.10
C ARG A 179 1.06 -0.17 -30.24
N GLY A 180 1.85 -1.19 -29.92
CA GLY A 180 1.36 -2.40 -29.23
C GLY A 180 1.60 -2.46 -27.70
N GLY A 181 2.40 -1.55 -27.15
CA GLY A 181 2.83 -1.61 -25.75
C GLY A 181 1.72 -1.31 -24.74
N GLY A 182 0.95 -0.23 -24.97
CA GLY A 182 -0.06 0.22 -24.00
C GLY A 182 -1.23 -0.73 -23.84
N ASN A 183 -1.67 -1.33 -24.94
CA ASN A 183 -2.75 -2.31 -24.89
C ASN A 183 -2.35 -3.56 -24.09
N ARG A 184 -1.11 -4.05 -24.25
CA ARG A 184 -0.60 -5.21 -23.47
C ARG A 184 -0.56 -4.93 -21.97
N VAL A 185 -0.13 -3.74 -21.57
CA VAL A 185 -0.09 -3.34 -20.15
C VAL A 185 -1.51 -3.27 -19.57
N LEU A 186 -2.45 -2.68 -20.31
CA LEU A 186 -3.85 -2.62 -19.88
C LEU A 186 -4.48 -4.01 -19.75
N THR A 187 -4.25 -4.91 -20.72
CA THR A 187 -4.74 -6.29 -20.67
C THR A 187 -4.22 -7.04 -19.44
N GLY A 188 -2.93 -6.90 -19.11
CA GLY A 188 -2.34 -7.58 -17.95
C GLY A 188 -3.01 -7.20 -16.63
N VAL A 189 -3.18 -5.90 -16.37
CA VAL A 189 -3.81 -5.44 -15.11
C VAL A 189 -5.30 -5.76 -15.05
N LEU A 190 -6.00 -5.82 -16.18
CA LEU A 190 -7.41 -6.24 -16.24
C LEU A 190 -7.58 -7.75 -15.99
N ALA A 191 -6.64 -8.58 -16.44
CA ALA A 191 -6.68 -10.02 -16.19
C ALA A 191 -6.61 -10.34 -14.68
N GLU A 192 -5.83 -9.58 -13.92
CA GLU A 192 -5.77 -9.72 -12.45
C GLU A 192 -7.11 -9.39 -11.76
N VAL A 193 -7.85 -8.41 -12.29
CA VAL A 193 -9.20 -8.05 -11.81
C VAL A 193 -10.19 -9.15 -12.15
N ALA A 194 -10.19 -9.63 -13.40
CA ALA A 194 -11.08 -10.69 -13.85
C ALA A 194 -10.88 -12.00 -13.08
N ALA A 195 -9.62 -12.33 -12.73
CA ALA A 195 -9.27 -13.52 -11.94
C ALA A 195 -9.95 -13.56 -10.55
N CYS A 196 -10.43 -12.42 -10.03
CA CYS A 196 -11.18 -12.40 -8.78
C CYS A 196 -12.51 -13.16 -8.86
N VAL A 197 -13.05 -13.47 -10.04
CA VAL A 197 -14.27 -14.29 -10.21
C VAL A 197 -14.18 -15.65 -9.51
N ALA A 198 -12.97 -16.19 -9.35
CA ALA A 198 -12.74 -17.49 -8.71
C ALA A 198 -13.12 -17.52 -7.21
N VAL A 199 -13.26 -16.36 -6.57
CA VAL A 199 -13.65 -16.26 -5.15
C VAL A 199 -14.78 -15.23 -5.03
N PRO A 200 -15.95 -15.56 -4.44
CA PRO A 200 -17.12 -14.68 -4.44
C PRO A 200 -16.91 -13.36 -3.66
N GLU A 201 -16.08 -13.38 -2.61
CA GLU A 201 -15.72 -12.20 -1.82
C GLU A 201 -14.21 -12.13 -1.55
N GLY A 202 -13.68 -10.94 -1.22
CA GLY A 202 -12.25 -10.76 -0.96
C GLY A 202 -11.37 -10.77 -2.22
N ALA A 203 -10.24 -11.48 -2.17
CA ALA A 203 -9.21 -11.55 -3.23
C ALA A 203 -8.50 -10.23 -3.59
N ALA A 204 -8.48 -9.27 -2.65
CA ALA A 204 -7.98 -7.90 -2.85
C ALA A 204 -8.61 -7.18 -4.05
N PHE A 205 -9.86 -7.52 -4.39
CA PHE A 205 -10.55 -7.05 -5.60
C PHE A 205 -10.56 -5.52 -5.72
N SER A 206 -10.95 -4.80 -4.67
CA SER A 206 -11.02 -3.32 -4.71
C SER A 206 -9.65 -2.68 -4.95
N GLU A 207 -8.58 -3.28 -4.44
CA GLU A 207 -7.20 -2.79 -4.64
C GLU A 207 -6.71 -3.09 -6.06
N LYS A 208 -6.94 -4.31 -6.56
CA LYS A 208 -6.63 -4.68 -7.95
C LYS A 208 -7.38 -3.78 -8.94
N LEU A 209 -8.66 -3.51 -8.68
CA LEU A 209 -9.46 -2.61 -9.49
C LEU A 209 -8.93 -1.17 -9.44
N ASN A 210 -8.53 -0.69 -8.26
CA ASN A 210 -7.93 0.64 -8.13
C ASN A 210 -6.59 0.76 -8.88
N ARG A 211 -5.72 -0.25 -8.78
CA ARG A 211 -4.43 -0.31 -9.50
C ARG A 211 -4.63 -0.37 -11.01
N ALA A 212 -5.60 -1.18 -11.48
CA ALA A 212 -5.96 -1.23 -12.89
C ALA A 212 -6.46 0.13 -13.39
N ALA A 213 -7.34 0.80 -12.62
CA ALA A 213 -7.85 2.11 -12.96
C ALA A 213 -6.76 3.21 -12.96
N TYR A 214 -5.85 3.19 -11.98
CA TYR A 214 -4.69 4.08 -11.94
C TYR A 214 -3.76 3.88 -13.14
N THR A 215 -3.47 2.63 -13.50
CA THR A 215 -2.64 2.30 -14.66
C THR A 215 -3.32 2.74 -15.96
N ALA A 216 -4.63 2.48 -16.10
CA ALA A 216 -5.39 2.93 -17.25
C ALA A 216 -5.38 4.46 -17.38
N GLY A 217 -5.54 5.20 -16.27
CA GLY A 217 -5.46 6.66 -16.26
C GLY A 217 -4.10 7.19 -16.75
N GLY A 218 -3.00 6.56 -16.33
CA GLY A 218 -1.67 6.92 -16.83
C GLY A 218 -1.49 6.61 -18.32
N LEU A 219 -2.07 5.51 -18.83
CA LEU A 219 -2.04 5.18 -20.26
C LEU A 219 -2.87 6.15 -21.11
N VAL A 220 -4.02 6.60 -20.58
CA VAL A 220 -4.84 7.64 -21.20
C VAL A 220 -4.07 8.96 -21.27
N ALA A 221 -3.44 9.38 -20.18
CA ALA A 221 -2.64 10.60 -20.16
C ALA A 221 -1.40 10.53 -21.06
N ALA A 222 -0.89 9.33 -21.36
CA ALA A 222 0.19 9.10 -22.32
C ALA A 222 -0.29 8.91 -23.77
N GLY A 223 -1.61 8.97 -24.02
CA GLY A 223 -2.20 8.84 -25.36
C GLY A 223 -2.16 7.41 -25.93
N HIS A 224 -1.95 6.39 -25.08
CA HIS A 224 -1.86 5.00 -25.52
C HIS A 224 -3.21 4.30 -25.65
N VAL A 225 -4.22 4.74 -24.89
CA VAL A 225 -5.61 4.26 -24.94
C VAL A 225 -6.54 5.45 -24.70
N THR A 226 -7.78 5.40 -25.20
CA THR A 226 -8.75 6.45 -24.91
C THR A 226 -9.37 6.27 -23.53
N GLU A 227 -9.84 7.37 -22.93
CA GLU A 227 -10.54 7.32 -21.63
C GLU A 227 -11.81 6.46 -21.70
N ALA A 228 -12.52 6.52 -22.83
CA ALA A 228 -13.72 5.73 -23.08
C ALA A 228 -13.42 4.22 -23.10
N GLU A 229 -12.35 3.82 -23.80
CA GLU A 229 -11.90 2.42 -23.86
C GLU A 229 -11.45 1.92 -22.48
N ALA A 230 -10.62 2.70 -21.78
CA ALA A 230 -10.16 2.39 -20.43
C ALA A 230 -11.33 2.21 -19.46
N THR A 231 -12.28 3.15 -19.47
CA THR A 231 -13.45 3.13 -18.59
C THR A 231 -14.35 1.94 -18.88
N ARG A 232 -14.60 1.63 -20.14
CA ARG A 232 -15.41 0.47 -20.54
C ARG A 232 -14.74 -0.82 -20.08
N ALA A 233 -13.47 -1.02 -20.41
CA ALA A 233 -12.74 -2.24 -20.06
C ALA A 233 -12.67 -2.49 -18.55
N LEU A 234 -12.48 -1.43 -17.75
CA LEU A 234 -12.49 -1.52 -16.28
C LEU A 234 -13.87 -1.89 -15.73
N ARG A 235 -14.96 -1.35 -16.31
CA ARG A 235 -16.32 -1.68 -15.91
C ARG A 235 -16.66 -3.13 -16.24
N ASP A 236 -16.31 -3.59 -17.43
CA ASP A 236 -16.58 -4.96 -17.88
C ASP A 236 -15.84 -5.97 -17.00
N ALA A 237 -14.55 -5.73 -16.73
CA ALA A 237 -13.77 -6.59 -15.82
C ALA A 237 -14.31 -6.58 -14.38
N ALA A 238 -14.76 -5.42 -13.89
CA ALA A 238 -15.35 -5.31 -12.55
C ALA A 238 -16.70 -6.02 -12.45
N GLU A 239 -17.55 -5.91 -13.48
CA GLU A 239 -18.85 -6.60 -13.55
C GLU A 239 -18.65 -8.11 -13.58
N GLN A 240 -17.73 -8.59 -14.41
CA GLN A 240 -17.44 -10.03 -14.51
C GLN A 240 -16.92 -10.59 -13.19
N ALA A 241 -16.04 -9.86 -12.50
CA ALA A 241 -15.48 -10.30 -11.23
C ALA A 241 -16.48 -10.21 -10.06
N ARG A 242 -17.32 -9.16 -10.01
CA ARG A 242 -18.27 -8.89 -8.92
C ARG A 242 -19.62 -8.38 -9.45
N PRO A 243 -20.46 -9.28 -10.01
CA PRO A 243 -21.78 -8.90 -10.48
C PRO A 243 -22.61 -8.23 -9.37
N GLY A 244 -23.32 -7.15 -9.70
CA GLY A 244 -24.18 -6.43 -8.75
C GLY A 244 -23.49 -5.42 -7.82
N GLN A 245 -22.16 -5.24 -7.90
CA GLN A 245 -21.42 -4.24 -7.12
C GLN A 245 -21.08 -2.95 -7.89
N GLN A 246 -21.83 -2.63 -8.95
CA GLN A 246 -21.49 -1.58 -9.93
C GLN A 246 -21.23 -0.22 -9.29
N ARG A 247 -22.11 0.22 -8.37
CA ARG A 247 -21.98 1.54 -7.72
C ARG A 247 -20.66 1.67 -6.95
N ARG A 248 -20.25 0.62 -6.24
CA ARG A 248 -18.98 0.58 -5.47
C ARG A 248 -17.79 0.56 -6.42
N CYS A 249 -17.83 -0.28 -7.45
CA CYS A 249 -16.76 -0.38 -8.45
C CYS A 249 -16.54 0.94 -9.19
N LEU A 250 -17.62 1.65 -9.54
CA LEU A 250 -17.54 2.94 -10.23
C LEU A 250 -16.82 4.02 -9.42
N ALA A 251 -17.01 4.07 -8.10
CA ALA A 251 -16.29 5.02 -7.24
C ALA A 251 -14.78 4.74 -7.25
N ILE A 252 -14.38 3.47 -7.18
CA ILE A 252 -12.98 3.04 -7.23
C ILE A 252 -12.36 3.36 -8.59
N ILE A 253 -13.08 3.07 -9.68
CA ILE A 253 -12.63 3.33 -11.06
C ILE A 253 -12.41 4.83 -11.28
N ARG A 254 -13.37 5.68 -10.88
CA ARG A 254 -13.24 7.15 -11.02
C ARG A 254 -12.05 7.69 -10.24
N GLY A 255 -11.89 7.27 -8.98
CA GLY A 255 -10.77 7.70 -8.14
C GLY A 255 -9.42 7.27 -8.71
N GLY A 256 -9.30 6.01 -9.14
CA GLY A 256 -8.09 5.48 -9.74
C GLY A 256 -7.74 6.16 -11.07
N LEU A 257 -8.69 6.28 -12.00
CA LEU A 257 -8.49 6.96 -13.28
C LEU A 257 -8.03 8.41 -13.09
N SER A 258 -8.70 9.16 -12.22
CA SER A 258 -8.35 10.57 -11.95
C SER A 258 -6.92 10.70 -11.41
N ALA A 259 -6.53 9.82 -10.48
CA ALA A 259 -5.17 9.81 -9.93
C ALA A 259 -4.11 9.39 -10.98
N GLY A 260 -4.46 8.45 -11.86
CA GLY A 260 -3.60 8.01 -12.95
C GLY A 260 -3.42 9.06 -14.05
N LEU A 261 -4.47 9.81 -14.38
CA LEU A 261 -4.43 10.89 -15.38
C LEU A 261 -3.41 11.97 -15.01
N ALA A 262 -3.20 12.21 -13.71
CA ALA A 262 -2.19 13.13 -13.21
C ALA A 262 -0.74 12.62 -13.37
N ARG A 263 -0.54 11.36 -13.80
CA ARG A 263 0.77 10.68 -13.88
C ARG A 263 0.91 9.84 -15.17
N PRO A 264 1.25 10.47 -16.31
CA PRO A 264 1.40 9.79 -17.59
C PRO A 264 2.34 8.58 -17.54
N LEU A 265 1.89 7.43 -18.05
CA LEU A 265 2.70 6.21 -18.10
C LEU A 265 3.65 6.24 -19.29
N SER A 266 4.95 6.28 -18.99
CA SER A 266 5.98 6.17 -20.02
C SER A 266 6.28 4.71 -20.32
N LEU A 267 5.66 4.18 -21.37
CA LEU A 267 6.04 2.91 -21.97
C LEU A 267 7.23 3.20 -22.88
N GLY A 268 8.41 2.68 -22.55
CA GLY A 268 9.69 3.00 -23.19
C GLY A 268 9.59 3.40 -24.68
N GLY A 269 9.74 4.70 -24.92
CA GLY A 269 9.68 5.35 -26.23
C GLY A 269 9.39 6.83 -26.02
N ARG A 270 10.41 7.68 -25.98
CA ARG A 270 10.24 9.13 -25.76
C ARG A 270 10.85 9.92 -26.90
N ALA A 271 10.10 10.96 -27.30
CA ALA A 271 10.51 12.06 -28.16
C ALA A 271 11.86 12.67 -27.73
#